data_AF-A0A453B446-F1
#
_entry.id   AF-A0A453B446-F1
#
_cell.length_a   1.000
_cell.length_b   1.000
_cell.length_c   1.000
_cell.angle_alpha   90.00
_cell.angle_beta   90.00
_cell.angle_gamma   90.00
#
_symmetry.space_group_name_H-M   'P 1'
#
loop_
_entity.id
_entity.type
_entity.pdbx_description
1 polymer ?
#
loop_
_entity_poly.entity_id
_entity_poly.type
_entity_poly.pdbx_seq_one_letter_code
_entity_poly.pdbx_strand_id
1 'polypeptide(L)'
;MLKTTKTTGGSRLLRANLLQPLKDIQTINTRLDCLDELVSNEELFFGLTQGLRKFPKESDKVLCHFCFKPKKVTDEVLKPANGRKSQLLISDIIVLKTALDAIPFLSKVLKGANSFLLKNIYQTICENPKYESMRKRIGEVIDEDVIHSRAPFVACTQQCFAIKPGIDGLLDVARRSFCDTSEAIHNLATKYREEFTLPNLKIPYNNRLGFYFIIPLRDITEKLPNKFIQVCVCPFKNSAS
;
A
#
# COMPACT_ATOMS: atom_id res chain seq x y z
N MET A 1 5.83 -17.29 -20.36
CA MET A 1 6.39 -16.12 -21.09
C MET A 1 5.43 -14.93 -21.25
N LEU A 2 4.11 -15.02 -20.95
CA LEU A 2 3.13 -13.92 -21.22
C LEU A 2 2.84 -12.96 -20.05
N LYS A 3 3.43 -13.12 -18.85
CA LYS A 3 3.01 -12.39 -17.64
C LYS A 3 3.89 -11.17 -17.34
N THR A 4 3.76 -10.10 -18.13
CA THR A 4 4.53 -8.84 -17.98
C THR A 4 3.71 -7.66 -17.44
N THR A 5 2.42 -7.89 -17.11
CA THR A 5 1.46 -6.89 -16.58
C THR A 5 1.95 -6.19 -15.32
N LYS A 6 1.62 -4.90 -15.15
CA LYS A 6 2.09 -4.09 -14.00
C LYS A 6 1.15 -4.06 -12.80
N THR A 7 -0.13 -4.40 -12.99
CA THR A 7 -1.13 -4.44 -11.91
C THR A 7 -1.65 -5.85 -11.67
N THR A 8 -2.09 -6.12 -10.45
CA THR A 8 -2.70 -7.43 -10.10
C THR A 8 -4.03 -7.63 -10.83
N GLY A 9 -4.82 -6.55 -11.02
CA GLY A 9 -6.03 -6.57 -11.85
C GLY A 9 -5.73 -6.96 -13.29
N GLY A 10 -4.70 -6.37 -13.91
CA GLY A 10 -4.26 -6.72 -15.27
C GLY A 10 -3.80 -8.17 -15.40
N SER A 11 -3.05 -8.69 -14.41
CA SER A 11 -2.69 -10.12 -14.35
C SER A 11 -3.92 -11.04 -14.33
N ARG A 12 -4.95 -10.70 -13.54
CA ARG A 12 -6.20 -11.47 -13.48
C ARG A 12 -6.97 -11.40 -14.80
N LEU A 13 -7.10 -10.21 -15.38
CA LEU A 13 -7.78 -9.99 -16.65
C LEU A 13 -7.10 -10.75 -17.80
N LEU A 14 -5.77 -10.71 -17.87
CA LEU A 14 -5.00 -11.47 -18.87
C LEU A 14 -5.26 -12.97 -18.74
N ARG A 15 -5.24 -13.50 -17.51
CA ARG A 15 -5.55 -14.92 -17.28
C ARG A 15 -6.97 -15.28 -17.71
N ALA A 16 -7.95 -14.42 -17.42
CA ALA A 16 -9.34 -14.62 -17.86
C ALA A 16 -9.46 -14.65 -19.39
N ASN A 17 -8.83 -13.70 -20.09
CA ASN A 17 -8.83 -13.65 -21.56
C ASN A 17 -8.19 -14.89 -22.21
N LEU A 18 -7.14 -15.47 -21.59
CA LEU A 18 -6.50 -16.69 -22.09
C LEU A 18 -7.36 -17.95 -21.87
N LEU A 19 -8.08 -18.01 -20.74
CA LEU A 19 -8.96 -19.13 -20.43
C LEU A 19 -10.27 -19.07 -21.20
N GLN A 20 -10.71 -17.88 -21.59
CA GLN A 20 -11.96 -17.64 -22.31
C GLN A 20 -11.73 -16.66 -23.48
N PRO A 21 -11.21 -17.16 -24.62
CA PRO A 21 -11.03 -16.36 -25.82
C PRO A 21 -12.36 -15.78 -26.32
N LEU A 22 -12.28 -14.57 -26.89
CA LEU A 22 -13.43 -13.90 -27.48
C LEU A 22 -13.78 -14.50 -28.85
N LYS A 23 -15.07 -14.41 -29.22
CA LYS A 23 -15.58 -14.74 -30.56
C LYS A 23 -16.01 -13.51 -31.35
N ASP A 24 -16.16 -12.36 -30.68
CA ASP A 24 -16.58 -11.12 -31.32
C ASP A 24 -15.41 -10.47 -32.06
N ILE A 25 -15.51 -10.41 -33.39
CA ILE A 25 -14.46 -9.91 -34.28
C ILE A 25 -14.22 -8.42 -34.05
N GLN A 26 -15.28 -7.63 -33.79
CA GLN A 26 -15.13 -6.18 -33.60
C GLN A 26 -14.31 -5.86 -32.34
N THR A 27 -14.58 -6.53 -31.22
CA THR A 27 -13.80 -6.39 -29.99
C THR A 27 -12.35 -6.87 -30.19
N ILE A 28 -12.14 -7.95 -30.94
CA ILE A 28 -10.79 -8.45 -31.25
C ILE A 28 -10.00 -7.40 -32.03
N ASN A 29 -10.57 -6.88 -33.12
CA ASN A 29 -9.91 -5.87 -33.95
C ASN A 29 -9.63 -4.58 -33.15
N THR A 30 -10.59 -4.12 -32.32
CA THR A 30 -10.39 -2.97 -31.44
C THR A 30 -9.19 -3.15 -30.48
N ARG A 31 -8.97 -4.38 -29.99
CA ARG A 31 -7.80 -4.72 -29.16
C ARG A 31 -6.50 -4.78 -29.96
N LEU A 32 -6.55 -5.27 -31.21
CA LEU A 32 -5.41 -5.30 -32.11
C LEU A 32 -4.99 -3.89 -32.53
N ASP A 33 -5.93 -3.01 -32.88
CA ASP A 33 -5.66 -1.60 -33.20
C ASP A 33 -4.95 -0.88 -32.04
N CYS A 34 -5.39 -1.15 -30.81
CA CYS A 34 -4.73 -0.65 -29.60
C CYS A 34 -3.31 -1.21 -29.43
N LEU A 35 -3.09 -2.48 -29.79
CA LEU A 35 -1.77 -3.10 -29.71
C LEU A 35 -0.83 -2.50 -30.75
N ASP A 36 -1.30 -2.32 -31.99
CA ASP A 36 -0.52 -1.75 -33.10
C ASP A 36 -0.06 -0.32 -32.77
N GLU A 37 -0.93 0.49 -32.14
CA GLU A 37 -0.55 1.81 -31.63
C GLU A 37 0.55 1.72 -30.56
N LEU A 38 0.40 0.82 -29.57
CA LEU A 38 1.38 0.69 -28.49
C LEU A 38 2.72 0.13 -28.98
N VAL A 39 2.73 -0.71 -30.01
CA VAL A 39 3.96 -1.22 -30.63
C VAL A 39 4.63 -0.12 -31.47
N SER A 40 3.85 0.72 -32.15
CA SER A 40 4.37 1.79 -33.01
C SER A 40 4.80 3.04 -32.23
N ASN A 41 4.27 3.24 -31.01
CA ASN A 41 4.56 4.39 -30.16
C ASN A 41 5.19 3.97 -28.84
N GLU A 42 6.53 3.88 -28.82
CA GLU A 42 7.29 3.48 -27.64
C GLU A 42 7.09 4.44 -26.45
N GLU A 43 7.00 5.76 -26.70
CA GLU A 43 6.79 6.74 -25.64
C GLU A 43 5.47 6.49 -24.90
N LEU A 44 4.39 6.26 -25.65
CA LEU A 44 3.10 5.90 -25.09
C LEU A 44 3.18 4.58 -24.30
N PHE A 45 3.83 3.55 -24.87
CA PHE A 45 3.98 2.24 -24.21
C PHE A 45 4.74 2.33 -22.89
N PHE A 46 5.91 2.99 -22.88
CA PHE A 46 6.71 3.16 -21.68
C PHE A 46 6.04 4.09 -20.68
N GLY A 47 5.42 5.18 -21.15
CA GLY A 47 4.62 6.10 -20.33
C GLY A 47 3.50 5.37 -19.60
N LEU A 48 2.71 4.55 -20.30
CA LEU A 48 1.62 3.77 -19.70
C LEU A 48 2.16 2.73 -18.74
N THR A 49 3.25 2.07 -19.11
CA THR A 49 3.92 1.11 -18.24
C THR A 49 4.34 1.74 -16.92
N GLN A 50 4.89 2.95 -16.94
CA GLN A 50 5.26 3.68 -15.72
C GLN A 50 4.03 4.17 -14.95
N GLY A 51 3.00 4.64 -15.65
CA GLY A 51 1.76 5.11 -15.02
C GLY A 51 1.06 3.98 -14.27
N LEU A 52 0.91 2.82 -14.90
CA LEU A 52 0.29 1.63 -14.31
C LEU A 52 1.07 1.07 -13.11
N ARG A 53 2.39 1.28 -13.02
CA ARG A 53 3.19 0.88 -11.86
C ARG A 53 2.91 1.72 -10.61
N LYS A 54 2.43 2.96 -10.78
CA LYS A 54 2.08 3.86 -9.66
C LYS A 54 0.78 3.45 -8.97
N PHE A 55 -0.08 2.68 -9.64
CA PHE A 55 -1.32 2.21 -9.04
C PHE A 55 -1.03 1.15 -7.97
N PRO A 56 -1.70 1.24 -6.80
CA PRO A 56 -1.51 0.26 -5.75
C PRO A 56 -2.03 -1.11 -6.18
N LYS A 57 -1.32 -2.17 -5.77
CA LYS A 57 -1.68 -3.55 -6.14
C LYS A 57 -2.97 -4.03 -5.47
N GLU A 58 -3.43 -3.32 -4.45
CA GLU A 58 -4.58 -3.68 -3.61
C GLU A 58 -5.86 -2.90 -3.93
N SER A 59 -5.85 -2.03 -4.95
CA SER A 59 -7.00 -1.17 -5.31
C SER A 59 -8.34 -1.93 -5.37
N ASP A 60 -8.38 -3.08 -6.05
CA ASP A 60 -9.63 -3.85 -6.21
C ASP A 60 -10.22 -4.31 -4.88
N LYS A 61 -9.39 -4.65 -3.88
CA LYS A 61 -9.86 -5.06 -2.54
C LYS A 61 -10.46 -3.88 -1.79
N VAL A 62 -9.79 -2.73 -1.88
CA VAL A 62 -10.20 -1.49 -1.22
C VAL A 62 -11.53 -0.99 -1.78
N LEU A 63 -11.72 -1.07 -3.11
CA LEU A 63 -13.00 -0.72 -3.73
C LEU A 63 -14.17 -1.57 -3.21
N CYS A 64 -13.95 -2.86 -2.93
CA CYS A 64 -14.96 -3.69 -2.28
C CYS A 64 -15.34 -3.16 -0.88
N HIS A 65 -14.37 -2.72 -0.08
CA HIS A 65 -14.66 -2.19 1.26
C HIS A 65 -15.50 -0.91 1.23
N PHE A 66 -15.32 -0.06 0.23
CA PHE A 66 -16.12 1.16 0.08
C PHE A 66 -17.50 0.91 -0.56
N CYS A 67 -17.60 -0.01 -1.52
CA CYS A 67 -18.84 -0.25 -2.25
C CYS A 67 -19.83 -1.18 -1.53
N PHE A 68 -19.33 -2.12 -0.72
CA PHE A 68 -20.19 -3.07 -0.01
C PHE A 68 -20.50 -2.58 1.41
N LYS A 69 -21.73 -2.08 1.61
CA LYS A 69 -22.25 -1.86 2.97
C LYS A 69 -22.41 -3.23 3.67
N PRO A 70 -21.86 -3.44 4.88
CA PRO A 70 -22.13 -4.66 5.63
C PRO A 70 -23.64 -4.76 5.93
N LYS A 71 -24.26 -5.91 5.60
CA LYS A 71 -25.70 -6.15 5.72
C LYS A 71 -26.27 -6.13 7.14
N LYS A 72 -25.44 -6.00 8.19
CA LYS A 72 -25.89 -6.03 9.58
C LYS A 72 -25.67 -4.67 10.25
N VAL A 73 -26.72 -3.84 10.20
CA VAL A 73 -26.91 -2.78 11.19
C VAL A 73 -27.46 -3.46 12.44
N THR A 74 -26.58 -4.11 13.21
CA THR A 74 -26.93 -4.68 14.52
C THR A 74 -26.02 -4.04 15.56
N ASP A 75 -26.57 -3.10 16.33
CA ASP A 75 -26.03 -2.56 17.60
C ASP A 75 -24.54 -2.15 17.66
N GLU A 76 -23.88 -1.87 16.52
CA GLU A 76 -22.48 -1.46 16.53
C GLU A 76 -22.26 -0.02 17.04
N VAL A 77 -23.34 0.76 17.19
CA VAL A 77 -23.30 2.15 17.71
C VAL A 77 -22.94 2.19 19.20
N LEU A 78 -23.09 1.09 19.94
CA LEU A 78 -22.79 1.00 21.38
C LEU A 78 -21.46 0.32 21.72
N LYS A 79 -20.69 -0.14 20.71
CA LYS A 79 -19.38 -0.74 20.96
C LYS A 79 -18.28 0.33 20.90
N PRO A 80 -17.29 0.30 21.81
CA PRO A 80 -16.14 1.20 21.74
C PRO A 80 -15.53 1.16 20.34
N ALA A 81 -15.10 2.31 19.84
CA ALA A 81 -14.42 2.41 18.54
C ALA A 81 -13.32 1.35 18.46
N ASN A 82 -13.50 0.36 17.58
CA ASN A 82 -12.50 -0.68 17.39
C ASN A 82 -11.34 -0.05 16.62
N GLY A 83 -10.24 0.25 17.30
CA GLY A 83 -9.04 0.86 16.69
C GLY A 83 -8.56 0.11 15.44
N ARG A 84 -8.79 -1.21 15.37
CA ARG A 84 -8.47 -2.02 14.19
C ARG A 84 -9.38 -1.71 12.98
N LYS A 85 -10.67 -1.44 13.21
CA LYS A 85 -11.57 -1.02 12.12
C LYS A 85 -11.16 0.33 11.58
N SER A 86 -10.88 1.30 12.46
CA SER A 86 -10.40 2.62 12.05
C SER A 86 -9.07 2.55 11.30
N GLN A 87 -8.13 1.72 11.77
CA GLN A 87 -6.86 1.47 11.08
C GLN A 87 -7.05 0.93 9.66
N LEU A 88 -7.97 -0.03 9.47
CA LEU A 88 -8.29 -0.58 8.15
C LEU A 88 -8.87 0.50 7.22
N LEU A 89 -9.82 1.31 7.71
CA LEU A 89 -10.41 2.39 6.92
C LEU A 89 -9.37 3.44 6.53
N ILE A 90 -8.47 3.83 7.45
CA ILE A 90 -7.37 4.75 7.14
C ILE A 90 -6.46 4.13 6.07
N SER A 91 -6.11 2.85 6.21
CA SER A 91 -5.31 2.14 5.20
C SER A 91 -5.97 2.14 3.82
N ASP A 92 -7.29 1.89 3.77
CA ASP A 92 -8.08 1.89 2.54
C ASP A 92 -8.12 3.29 1.90
N ILE A 93 -8.27 4.35 2.71
CA ILE A 93 -8.22 5.74 2.24
C ILE A 93 -6.84 6.08 1.67
N ILE A 94 -5.74 5.64 2.30
CA ILE A 94 -4.37 5.87 1.80
C ILE A 94 -4.16 5.18 0.44
N VAL A 95 -4.66 3.95 0.28
CA VAL A 95 -4.61 3.23 -1.00
C VAL A 95 -5.43 3.96 -2.07
N LEU A 96 -6.63 4.43 -1.73
CA LEU A 96 -7.46 5.22 -2.64
C LEU A 96 -6.78 6.53 -3.04
N LYS A 97 -6.21 7.28 -2.09
CA LYS A 97 -5.41 8.48 -2.34
C LYS A 97 -4.30 8.18 -3.35
N THR A 98 -3.50 7.14 -3.09
CA THR A 98 -2.39 6.73 -3.96
C THR A 98 -2.86 6.42 -5.39
N ALA A 99 -4.02 5.76 -5.54
CA ALA A 99 -4.59 5.50 -6.85
C ALA A 99 -5.06 6.78 -7.56
N LEU A 100 -5.70 7.71 -6.84
CA LEU A 100 -6.16 8.99 -7.37
C LEU A 100 -4.98 9.89 -7.78
N ASP A 101 -3.90 9.92 -6.99
CA ASP A 101 -2.66 10.66 -7.28
C ASP A 101 -1.94 10.15 -8.56
N ALA A 102 -2.20 8.91 -8.98
CA ALA A 102 -1.65 8.35 -10.22
C ALA A 102 -2.42 8.80 -11.48
N ILE A 103 -3.69 9.21 -11.36
CA ILE A 103 -4.55 9.56 -12.49
C ILE A 103 -4.02 10.76 -13.30
N PRO A 104 -3.54 11.86 -12.70
CA PRO A 104 -2.99 12.99 -13.47
C PRO A 104 -1.82 12.61 -14.37
N PHE A 105 -0.94 11.71 -13.91
CA PHE A 105 0.15 11.20 -14.75
C PHE A 105 -0.38 10.34 -15.89
N LEU A 106 -1.34 9.45 -15.61
CA LEU A 106 -1.97 8.61 -16.63
C LEU A 106 -2.69 9.46 -17.70
N SER A 107 -3.37 10.53 -17.28
CA SER A 107 -4.05 11.49 -18.15
C SER A 107 -3.07 12.15 -19.13
N LYS A 108 -1.90 12.60 -18.63
CA LYS A 108 -0.86 13.19 -19.49
C LYS A 108 -0.38 12.22 -20.57
N VAL A 109 -0.15 10.96 -20.20
CA VAL A 109 0.30 9.92 -21.12
C VAL A 109 -0.76 9.56 -22.15
N LEU A 110 -2.02 9.39 -21.72
CA LEU A 110 -3.12 8.98 -22.60
C LEU A 110 -3.64 10.07 -23.54
N LYS A 111 -3.34 11.36 -23.26
CA LYS A 111 -3.87 12.49 -24.03
C LYS A 111 -3.55 12.42 -25.53
N GLY A 112 -2.41 11.82 -25.90
CA GLY A 112 -1.98 11.66 -27.29
C GLY A 112 -2.42 10.35 -27.96
N ALA A 113 -3.18 9.49 -27.27
CA ALA A 113 -3.57 8.20 -27.80
C ALA A 113 -4.66 8.35 -28.89
N ASN A 114 -4.59 7.49 -29.90
CA ASN A 114 -5.39 7.55 -31.11
C ASN A 114 -6.37 6.39 -31.25
N SER A 115 -6.00 5.21 -30.77
CA SER A 115 -6.86 4.03 -30.80
C SER A 115 -8.14 4.28 -30.00
N PHE A 116 -9.24 3.74 -30.53
CA PHE A 116 -10.56 3.90 -29.94
C PHE A 116 -10.59 3.45 -28.47
N LEU A 117 -9.93 2.33 -28.15
CA LEU A 117 -9.85 1.80 -26.80
C LEU A 117 -9.19 2.78 -25.82
N LEU A 118 -8.01 3.30 -26.15
CA LEU A 118 -7.25 4.20 -25.27
C LEU A 118 -7.93 5.56 -25.13
N LYS A 119 -8.53 6.09 -26.20
CA LYS A 119 -9.35 7.31 -26.16
C LYS A 119 -10.55 7.16 -25.22
N ASN A 120 -11.26 6.04 -25.29
CA ASN A 120 -12.39 5.79 -24.38
C ASN A 120 -11.95 5.69 -22.92
N ILE A 121 -10.79 5.08 -22.65
CA ILE A 121 -10.21 5.03 -21.30
C ILE A 121 -9.87 6.45 -20.83
N TYR A 122 -9.27 7.28 -21.68
CA TYR A 122 -8.98 8.67 -21.36
C TYR A 122 -10.25 9.45 -20.99
N GLN A 123 -11.29 9.39 -21.83
CA GLN A 123 -12.54 10.10 -21.60
C GLN A 123 -13.29 9.60 -20.35
N THR A 124 -13.36 8.29 -20.15
CA THR A 124 -14.13 7.70 -19.04
C THR A 124 -13.44 7.85 -17.69
N ILE A 125 -12.10 7.75 -17.68
CA ILE A 125 -11.32 7.72 -16.44
C ILE A 125 -10.63 9.06 -16.19
N CYS A 126 -9.87 9.58 -17.15
CA CYS A 126 -9.01 10.74 -16.93
C CYS A 126 -9.78 12.06 -16.92
N GLU A 127 -10.86 12.16 -17.69
CA GLU A 127 -11.71 13.37 -17.74
C GLU A 127 -12.85 13.36 -16.71
N ASN A 128 -12.96 12.31 -15.89
CA ASN A 128 -14.04 12.20 -14.92
C ASN A 128 -13.80 13.15 -13.71
N PRO A 129 -14.63 14.19 -13.53
CA PRO A 129 -14.41 15.21 -12.50
C PRO A 129 -14.58 14.67 -11.08
N LYS A 130 -15.23 13.50 -10.91
CA LYS A 130 -15.43 12.89 -9.60
C LYS A 130 -14.11 12.47 -8.96
N TYR A 131 -13.13 12.02 -9.74
CA TYR A 131 -11.84 11.61 -9.19
C TYR A 131 -11.08 12.80 -8.60
N GLU A 132 -11.11 13.96 -9.26
CA GLU A 132 -10.50 15.18 -8.74
C GLU A 132 -11.23 15.68 -7.49
N SER A 133 -12.57 15.66 -7.49
CA SER A 133 -13.37 16.01 -6.30
C SER A 133 -13.04 15.11 -5.11
N MET A 134 -12.94 13.79 -5.31
CA MET A 134 -12.54 12.85 -4.26
C MET A 134 -11.10 13.10 -3.79
N ARG A 135 -10.18 13.37 -4.71
CA ARG A 135 -8.78 13.69 -4.40
C ARG A 135 -8.68 14.92 -3.50
N LYS A 136 -9.38 16.00 -3.86
CA LYS A 136 -9.46 17.23 -3.04
C LYS A 136 -10.05 16.96 -1.66
N ARG A 137 -11.15 16.22 -1.59
CA ARG A 137 -11.81 15.88 -0.33
C ARG A 137 -10.92 15.07 0.61
N ILE A 138 -10.14 14.13 0.06
CA ILE A 138 -9.14 13.38 0.84
C ILE A 138 -8.03 14.33 1.30
N GLY A 139 -7.53 15.20 0.42
CA GLY A 139 -6.49 16.18 0.74
C GLY A 139 -6.90 17.25 1.75
N GLU A 140 -8.18 17.46 2.04
CA GLU A 140 -8.63 18.32 3.15
C GLU A 140 -8.20 17.77 4.52
N VAL A 141 -8.12 16.44 4.66
CA VAL A 141 -7.93 15.76 5.94
C VAL A 141 -6.64 14.95 5.99
N ILE A 142 -6.29 14.27 4.91
CA ILE A 142 -5.12 13.39 4.82
C ILE A 142 -3.93 14.20 4.33
N ASP A 143 -2.79 13.99 4.99
CA ASP A 143 -1.53 14.62 4.65
C ASP A 143 -1.03 14.15 3.26
N GLU A 144 -0.46 15.07 2.48
CA GLU A 144 -0.06 14.82 1.10
C GLU A 144 1.12 13.85 1.01
N ASP A 145 2.01 13.85 2.02
CA ASP A 145 3.21 13.01 2.07
C ASP A 145 2.92 11.58 2.50
N VAL A 146 1.65 11.26 2.76
CA VAL A 146 1.24 9.92 3.18
C VAL A 146 1.25 8.97 1.98
N ILE A 147 2.00 7.88 2.14
CA ILE A 147 2.25 6.89 1.10
C ILE A 147 1.84 5.50 1.61
N HIS A 148 1.19 4.73 0.75
CA HIS A 148 0.91 3.33 1.02
C HIS A 148 2.21 2.51 1.10
N SER A 149 2.44 1.85 2.24
CA SER A 149 3.55 0.92 2.44
C SER A 149 3.08 -0.45 2.85
N ARG A 150 3.84 -1.48 2.45
CA ARG A 150 3.64 -2.88 2.85
C ARG A 150 4.54 -3.32 4.00
N ALA A 151 5.56 -2.52 4.31
CA ALA A 151 6.42 -2.80 5.46
C ALA A 151 5.60 -2.53 6.73
N PRO A 152 5.40 -3.51 7.64
CA PRO A 152 4.39 -3.42 8.69
C PRO A 152 4.54 -2.18 9.60
N PHE A 153 5.77 -1.86 10.01
CA PHE A 153 6.00 -0.68 10.84
C PHE A 153 5.80 0.62 10.07
N VAL A 154 6.34 0.73 8.85
CA VAL A 154 6.14 1.91 8.01
C VAL A 154 4.66 2.13 7.71
N ALA A 155 3.90 1.06 7.43
CA ALA A 155 2.46 1.13 7.24
C ALA A 155 1.74 1.65 8.50
N CYS A 156 2.13 1.15 9.67
CA CYS A 156 1.61 1.61 10.96
C CYS A 156 1.90 3.11 11.16
N THR A 157 3.14 3.55 10.96
CA THR A 157 3.53 4.96 11.04
C THR A 157 2.73 5.83 10.06
N GLN A 158 2.66 5.43 8.80
CA GLN A 158 1.90 6.15 7.77
C GLN A 158 0.41 6.27 8.14
N GLN A 159 -0.17 5.26 8.78
CA GLN A 159 -1.56 5.31 9.28
C GLN A 159 -1.71 6.24 10.48
N CYS A 160 -0.78 6.22 11.45
CA CYS A 160 -0.80 7.11 12.62
C CYS A 160 -0.70 8.59 12.23
N PHE A 161 0.13 8.90 11.24
CA PHE A 161 0.37 10.26 10.75
C PHE A 161 -0.44 10.61 9.51
N ALA A 162 -1.44 9.78 9.15
CA ALA A 162 -2.22 9.96 7.93
C ALA A 162 -3.01 11.29 7.93
N ILE A 163 -3.62 11.64 9.05
CA ILE A 163 -4.43 12.85 9.20
C ILE A 163 -3.52 14.05 9.44
N LYS A 164 -3.78 15.20 8.81
CA LYS A 164 -2.98 16.41 9.01
C LYS A 164 -2.93 16.83 10.49
N PRO A 165 -1.80 17.40 10.96
CA PRO A 165 -1.71 17.96 12.32
C PRO A 165 -2.75 19.06 12.54
N GLY A 166 -3.22 19.21 13.78
CA GLY A 166 -4.16 20.27 14.17
C GLY A 166 -5.63 19.99 13.83
N ILE A 167 -5.95 18.87 13.16
CA ILE A 167 -7.35 18.45 12.93
C ILE A 167 -7.99 17.93 14.23
N ASP A 168 -7.23 17.17 15.02
CA ASP A 168 -7.70 16.63 16.29
C ASP A 168 -6.56 16.68 17.35
N GLY A 169 -6.77 17.46 18.40
CA GLY A 169 -5.74 17.67 19.43
C GLY A 169 -5.43 16.41 20.25
N LEU A 170 -6.40 15.51 20.45
CA LEU A 170 -6.18 14.26 21.18
C LEU A 170 -5.34 13.28 20.35
N LEU A 171 -5.57 13.23 19.04
CA LEU A 171 -4.76 12.47 18.10
C LEU A 171 -3.31 12.98 18.07
N ASP A 172 -3.12 14.29 18.12
CA ASP A 172 -1.77 14.89 18.16
C ASP A 172 -1.03 14.61 19.48
N VAL A 173 -1.75 14.48 20.61
CA VAL A 173 -1.17 13.98 21.86
C VAL A 173 -0.81 12.50 21.74
N ALA A 174 -1.70 11.67 21.18
CA ALA A 174 -1.44 10.25 20.99
C ALA A 174 -0.25 9.98 20.05
N ARG A 175 -0.05 10.82 19.02
CA ARG A 175 1.12 10.78 18.12
C ARG A 175 2.43 11.06 18.83
N ARG A 176 2.45 12.01 19.76
CA ARG A 176 3.62 12.26 20.61
C ARG A 176 3.97 11.04 21.43
N SER A 177 2.98 10.44 22.11
CA SER A 177 3.20 9.19 22.84
C SER A 177 3.72 8.04 21.96
N PHE A 178 3.25 7.95 20.71
CA PHE A 178 3.78 6.98 19.74
C PHE A 178 5.26 7.24 19.43
N CYS A 179 5.65 8.49 19.14
CA CYS A 179 7.04 8.87 18.89
C CYS A 179 7.93 8.56 20.10
N ASP A 180 7.54 9.01 21.28
CA ASP A 180 8.30 8.84 22.53
C ASP A 180 8.51 7.35 22.83
N THR A 181 7.47 6.53 22.63
CA THR A 181 7.55 5.07 22.83
C THR A 181 8.49 4.43 21.80
N SER A 182 8.41 4.84 20.53
CA SER A 182 9.31 4.33 19.49
C SER A 182 10.76 4.69 19.81
N GLU A 183 11.03 5.93 20.19
CA GLU A 183 12.37 6.39 20.58
C GLU A 183 12.88 5.62 21.80
N ALA A 184 12.06 5.43 22.84
CA ALA A 184 12.42 4.64 24.02
C ALA A 184 12.83 3.20 23.66
N ILE A 185 12.15 2.56 22.70
CA ILE A 185 12.50 1.21 22.21
C ILE A 185 13.87 1.23 21.50
N HIS A 186 14.12 2.24 20.66
CA HIS A 186 15.42 2.40 19.99
C HIS A 186 16.56 2.64 20.99
N ASN A 187 16.32 3.49 22.00
CA ASN A 187 17.27 3.77 23.08
C ASN A 187 17.55 2.54 23.93
N LEU A 188 16.51 1.73 24.24
CA LEU A 188 16.69 0.46 24.93
C LEU A 188 17.56 -0.51 24.12
N ALA A 189 17.35 -0.59 22.81
CA ALA A 189 18.16 -1.43 21.94
C ALA A 189 19.63 -0.99 21.97
N THR A 190 19.91 0.31 21.87
CA THR A 190 21.27 0.86 21.95
C THR A 190 21.92 0.55 23.29
N LYS A 191 21.21 0.78 24.40
CA LYS A 191 21.67 0.42 25.75
C LYS A 191 22.04 -1.06 25.84
N TYR A 192 21.23 -1.96 25.27
CA TYR A 192 21.51 -3.41 25.31
C TYR A 192 22.66 -3.83 24.39
N ARG A 193 22.91 -3.12 23.28
CA ARG A 193 24.11 -3.35 22.47
C ARG A 193 25.39 -3.09 23.27
N GLU A 194 25.38 -2.04 24.08
CA GLU A 194 26.51 -1.63 24.92
C GLU A 194 26.64 -2.48 26.19
N GLU A 195 25.58 -2.56 27.00
CA GLU A 195 25.56 -3.25 28.31
C GLU A 195 25.88 -4.75 28.19
N PHE A 196 25.47 -5.39 27.09
CA PHE A 196 25.65 -6.83 26.87
C PHE A 196 26.59 -7.17 25.72
N THR A 197 27.30 -6.19 25.15
CA THR A 197 28.24 -6.39 24.02
C THR A 197 27.60 -7.14 22.83
N LEU A 198 26.38 -6.73 22.44
CA LEU A 198 25.60 -7.35 21.36
C LEU A 198 25.54 -6.44 20.11
N PRO A 199 26.64 -6.25 19.36
CA PRO A 199 26.74 -5.20 18.35
C PRO A 199 25.71 -5.36 17.22
N ASN A 200 25.34 -6.58 16.85
CA ASN A 200 24.41 -6.83 15.75
C ASN A 200 22.95 -7.05 16.20
N LEU A 201 22.58 -6.64 17.42
CA LEU A 201 21.19 -6.71 17.89
C LEU A 201 20.28 -5.86 17.00
N LYS A 202 19.26 -6.51 16.43
CA LYS A 202 18.24 -5.90 15.56
C LYS A 202 16.91 -5.77 16.29
N ILE A 203 16.11 -4.81 15.86
CA ILE A 203 14.76 -4.49 16.37
C ILE A 203 13.72 -4.53 15.24
N PRO A 204 13.48 -5.70 14.63
CA PRO A 204 12.38 -5.84 13.69
C PRO A 204 11.02 -5.59 14.37
N TYR A 205 10.03 -5.31 13.52
CA TYR A 205 8.64 -5.17 13.91
C TYR A 205 7.75 -6.04 13.03
N ASN A 206 6.74 -6.67 13.63
CA ASN A 206 5.63 -7.27 12.87
C ASN A 206 4.30 -7.09 13.61
N ASN A 207 3.18 -7.21 12.89
CA ASN A 207 1.84 -6.95 13.43
C ASN A 207 1.40 -7.91 14.54
N ARG A 208 2.06 -9.06 14.72
CA ARG A 208 1.71 -10.05 15.74
C ARG A 208 2.48 -9.83 17.05
N LEU A 209 3.78 -9.57 16.94
CA LEU A 209 4.69 -9.47 18.08
C LEU A 209 4.98 -8.02 18.49
N GLY A 210 4.68 -7.05 17.62
CA GLY A 210 5.21 -5.70 17.77
C GLY A 210 6.72 -5.69 17.52
N PHE A 211 7.44 -4.86 18.27
CA PHE A 211 8.90 -4.85 18.29
C PHE A 211 9.46 -6.02 19.09
N TYR A 212 10.53 -6.63 18.58
CA TYR A 212 11.23 -7.71 19.27
C TYR A 212 12.73 -7.67 18.94
N PHE A 213 13.56 -8.25 19.80
CA PHE A 213 15.00 -8.35 19.54
C PHE A 213 15.33 -9.58 18.69
N ILE A 214 16.20 -9.40 17.71
CA ILE A 214 16.92 -10.48 17.05
C ILE A 214 18.40 -10.32 17.35
N ILE A 215 18.99 -11.35 17.94
CA ILE A 215 20.41 -11.41 18.27
C ILE A 215 21.02 -12.54 17.44
N PRO A 216 22.07 -12.30 16.64
CA PRO A 216 22.79 -13.37 15.97
C PRO A 216 23.42 -14.33 16.98
N LEU A 217 23.29 -15.64 16.76
CA LEU A 217 23.78 -16.65 17.70
C LEU A 217 25.28 -16.52 17.98
N ARG A 218 26.07 -16.08 16.99
CA ARG A 218 27.52 -15.85 17.11
C ARG A 218 27.89 -14.72 18.08
N ASP A 219 26.96 -13.79 18.34
CA ASP A 219 27.16 -12.67 19.27
C ASP A 219 26.81 -13.10 20.72
N ILE A 220 26.31 -14.33 20.92
CA ILE A 220 25.96 -14.89 22.22
C ILE A 220 27.13 -15.76 22.70
N THR A 221 28.01 -15.17 23.50
CA THR A 221 29.16 -15.86 24.10
C THR A 221 28.83 -16.53 25.44
N GLU A 222 27.92 -15.94 26.20
CA GLU A 222 27.45 -16.42 27.50
C GLU A 222 25.93 -16.62 27.52
N LYS A 223 25.40 -17.10 28.66
CA LYS A 223 23.95 -17.21 28.86
C LYS A 223 23.32 -15.83 28.82
N LEU A 224 22.28 -15.65 27.99
CA LEU A 224 21.56 -14.39 27.89
C LEU A 224 21.01 -13.94 29.25
N PRO A 225 21.12 -12.65 29.61
CA PRO A 225 20.56 -12.09 30.84
C PRO A 225 19.06 -12.35 30.99
N ASN A 226 18.59 -12.44 32.23
CA ASN A 226 17.17 -12.66 32.56
C ASN A 226 16.24 -11.50 32.11
N LYS A 227 16.80 -10.38 31.62
CA LYS A 227 16.03 -9.28 31.01
C LYS A 227 15.43 -9.68 29.65
N PHE A 228 15.98 -10.69 28.98
CA PHE A 228 15.43 -11.22 27.73
C PHE A 228 14.36 -12.25 28.03
N ILE A 229 13.12 -11.94 27.67
CA ILE A 229 11.96 -12.82 27.87
C ILE A 229 11.58 -13.51 26.56
N GLN A 230 10.91 -14.67 26.66
CA GLN A 230 10.38 -15.42 25.50
C GLN A 230 11.46 -15.75 24.45
N VAL A 231 12.67 -16.07 24.90
CA VAL A 231 13.80 -16.41 24.02
C VAL A 231 13.47 -17.67 23.22
N CYS A 232 13.48 -17.56 21.90
CA CYS A 232 13.24 -18.66 20.96
C CYS A 232 14.33 -18.65 19.89
N VAL A 233 14.94 -19.82 19.63
CA VAL A 233 15.91 -19.96 18.54
C VAL A 233 15.16 -20.02 17.22
N CYS A 234 15.35 -19.01 16.37
CA CYS A 234 14.76 -18.99 15.04
C CYS A 234 15.70 -19.68 14.04
N PRO A 235 15.23 -20.69 13.27
CA PRO A 235 16.04 -21.22 12.18
C PRO A 235 16.26 -20.14 11.12
N PHE A 236 17.49 -20.06 10.62
CA PHE A 236 17.92 -19.09 9.61
C PHE A 236 17.02 -19.19 8.36
N LYS A 237 16.13 -18.22 8.14
CA LYS A 237 15.41 -18.09 6.87
C LYS A 237 16.18 -17.10 6.01
N ASN A 238 16.78 -17.59 4.93
CA ASN A 238 17.24 -16.75 3.83
C ASN A 238 16.05 -15.96 3.28
N SER A 239 15.93 -14.69 3.65
CA SER A 239 15.03 -13.76 2.99
C SER A 239 15.71 -13.23 1.73
N ALA A 240 15.68 -14.03 0.67
CA ALA A 240 16.01 -13.62 -0.68
C ALA A 240 15.00 -14.26 -1.65
N SER A 241 13.94 -13.53 -2.00
CA SER A 241 13.19 -13.64 -3.26
C SER A 241 12.35 -12.38 -3.47
#